data_AF-A0A6B3GWR1-F1
#
_entry.id   AF-A0A6B3GWR1-F1
#
_cell.length_a   1.000
_cell.length_b   1.000
_cell.length_c   1.000
_cell.angle_alpha   90.00
_cell.angle_beta   90.00
_cell.angle_gamma   90.00
#
_symmetry.space_group_name_H-M   'P 1'
#
loop_
_entity.id
_entity.type
_entity.pdbx_description
1 polymer ?
#
loop_
_entity_poly.entity_id
_entity_poly.type
_entity_poly.pdbx_seq_one_letter_code
_entity_poly.pdbx_strand_id
1 'polypeptide(L)'
;MTESSVQPALWPAPHASGAVDATVTVPGSKSVTNRALVLASLAAEPGWLRRPLRSRDTLLMADALRAMGVGIEETVSSSSASSPSVAASPDSSGEAWRVIPAGLH
;
A
#
# COMPACT_ATOMS: atom_id res chain seq x y z
N MET A 1 -26.28 -25.52 -21.92
CA MET A 1 -26.41 -25.04 -20.53
C MET A 1 -25.88 -23.63 -20.51
N THR A 2 -26.75 -22.63 -20.53
CA THR A 2 -26.35 -21.22 -20.43
C THR A 2 -26.10 -20.90 -18.97
N GLU A 3 -24.82 -20.78 -18.60
CA GLU A 3 -24.44 -20.29 -17.29
C GLU A 3 -24.86 -18.83 -17.18
N SER A 4 -25.73 -18.53 -16.22
CA SER A 4 -26.17 -17.19 -15.90
C SER A 4 -25.06 -16.53 -15.08
N SER A 5 -24.35 -15.56 -15.66
CA SER A 5 -23.35 -14.79 -14.93
C SER A 5 -24.04 -14.00 -13.82
N VAL A 6 -23.74 -14.32 -12.56
CA VAL A 6 -24.21 -13.51 -11.42
C VAL A 6 -23.55 -12.14 -11.51
N GLN A 7 -24.33 -11.13 -11.87
CA GLN A 7 -23.89 -9.75 -11.85
C GLN A 7 -23.84 -9.29 -10.38
N PRO A 8 -22.69 -8.82 -9.87
CA PRO A 8 -22.61 -8.36 -8.49
C PRO A 8 -23.56 -7.17 -8.31
N ALA A 9 -24.28 -7.16 -7.19
CA ALA A 9 -25.10 -6.02 -6.81
C ALA A 9 -24.25 -4.74 -6.74
N LEU A 10 -24.76 -3.64 -7.29
CA LEU A 10 -24.07 -2.35 -7.28
C LEU A 10 -23.95 -1.84 -5.84
N TRP A 11 -22.81 -1.23 -5.50
CA TRP A 11 -22.62 -0.57 -4.20
C TRP A 11 -23.46 0.71 -4.15
N PRO A 12 -24.39 0.87 -3.18
CA PRO A 12 -25.23 2.06 -3.10
C PRO A 12 -24.44 3.24 -2.51
N ALA A 13 -24.16 4.25 -3.34
CA ALA A 13 -23.47 5.45 -2.88
C ALA A 13 -24.35 6.25 -1.89
N PRO A 14 -23.83 6.63 -0.70
CA PRO A 14 -24.60 7.40 0.27
C PRO A 14 -24.84 8.83 -0.22
N HIS A 15 -26.04 9.35 0.03
CA HIS A 15 -26.40 10.74 -0.23
C HIS A 15 -26.28 11.57 1.05
N ALA A 16 -25.71 12.77 0.96
CA ALA A 16 -25.66 13.68 2.08
C ALA A 16 -27.02 14.40 2.22
N SER A 17 -27.64 14.34 3.40
CA SER A 17 -28.87 15.09 3.72
C SER A 17 -28.61 16.55 4.11
N GLY A 18 -27.34 16.97 4.11
CA GLY A 18 -26.86 18.31 4.48
C GLY A 18 -25.40 18.49 4.05
N ALA A 19 -24.77 19.59 4.47
CA ALA A 19 -23.36 19.84 4.16
C ALA A 19 -22.45 18.77 4.80
N VAL A 20 -21.45 18.29 4.04
CA VAL A 20 -20.42 17.38 4.55
C VAL A 20 -19.29 18.22 5.12
N ASP A 21 -19.04 18.09 6.42
CA ASP A 21 -17.90 18.70 7.12
C ASP A 21 -17.06 17.58 7.75
N ALA A 22 -15.91 17.28 7.12
CA ALA A 22 -15.04 16.19 7.54
C ALA A 22 -13.59 16.46 7.12
N THR A 23 -12.65 16.03 7.97
CA THR A 23 -11.24 15.88 7.63
C THR A 23 -10.92 14.39 7.54
N VAL A 24 -10.39 13.94 6.40
CA VAL A 24 -10.08 12.53 6.15
C VAL A 24 -8.61 12.38 5.81
N THR A 25 -7.92 11.50 6.53
CA THR A 25 -6.58 11.06 6.14
C THR A 25 -6.71 10.01 5.05
N VAL A 26 -6.18 10.30 3.87
CA VAL A 26 -6.12 9.34 2.78
C VAL A 26 -4.83 8.51 2.85
N PRO A 27 -4.82 7.28 2.32
CA PRO A 27 -3.61 6.49 2.20
C PRO A 27 -2.52 7.19 1.37
N GLY A 28 -1.29 6.63 1.42
CA GLY A 28 -0.16 7.13 0.65
C GLY A 28 -0.38 7.12 -0.87
N SER A 29 0.47 7.84 -1.60
CA SER A 29 0.36 7.95 -3.06
C SER A 29 0.88 6.70 -3.79
N LYS A 30 0.02 6.09 -4.60
CA LYS A 30 0.34 4.98 -5.50
C LYS A 30 1.55 5.26 -6.39
N SER A 31 1.57 6.41 -7.07
CA SER A 31 2.66 6.78 -7.99
C SER A 31 3.97 7.09 -7.25
N VAL A 32 3.90 7.56 -5.99
CA VAL A 32 5.10 7.72 -5.16
C VAL A 32 5.62 6.37 -4.74
N THR A 33 4.77 5.47 -4.24
CA THR A 33 5.16 4.11 -3.86
C THR A 33 5.77 3.35 -5.03
N ASN A 34 5.15 3.38 -6.23
CA ASN A 34 5.71 2.69 -7.41
C ASN A 34 7.05 3.28 -7.86
N ARG A 35 7.21 4.61 -7.85
CA ARG A 35 8.51 5.22 -8.19
C ARG A 35 9.57 4.87 -7.16
N ALA A 36 9.23 4.89 -5.87
CA ALA A 36 10.15 4.51 -4.82
C ALA A 36 10.58 3.04 -4.94
N LEU A 37 9.67 2.13 -5.30
CA LEU A 37 9.98 0.72 -5.54
C LEU A 37 11.00 0.54 -6.67
N VAL A 38 10.76 1.20 -7.81
CA VAL A 38 11.69 1.14 -8.96
C VAL A 38 13.05 1.73 -8.60
N LEU A 39 13.08 2.91 -7.97
CA LEU A 39 14.34 3.55 -7.57
C LEU A 39 15.12 2.69 -6.57
N ALA A 40 14.44 2.10 -5.59
CA ALA A 40 15.07 1.23 -4.60
C ALA A 40 15.59 -0.07 -5.24
N SER A 41 14.92 -0.60 -6.27
CA SER A 41 15.41 -1.79 -6.98
C SER A 41 16.67 -1.55 -7.82
N LEU A 42 16.90 -0.29 -8.24
CA LEU A 42 18.07 0.13 -9.02
C LEU A 42 19.19 0.72 -8.16
N ALA A 43 18.98 0.82 -6.85
CA ALA A 43 19.99 1.35 -5.93
C ALA A 43 21.20 0.41 -5.85
N ALA A 44 22.36 0.95 -5.46
CA ALA A 44 23.56 0.14 -5.25
C ALA A 44 23.44 -0.77 -4.00
N GLU A 45 22.70 -0.32 -2.99
CA GLU A 45 22.60 -0.97 -1.68
C GLU A 45 21.13 -1.14 -1.26
N PRO A 46 20.83 -2.09 -0.36
CA PRO A 46 19.48 -2.27 0.18
C PRO A 46 18.92 -1.01 0.83
N GLY A 47 17.62 -0.78 0.65
CA GLY A 47 16.91 0.40 1.14
C GLY A 47 15.58 0.08 1.83
N TRP A 48 14.98 1.09 2.45
CA TRP A 48 13.70 0.98 3.14
C TRP A 48 12.66 1.93 2.56
N LEU A 49 11.51 1.39 2.16
CA LEU A 49 10.30 2.15 1.89
C LEU A 49 9.45 2.21 3.16
N ARG A 50 9.31 3.40 3.74
CA ARG A 50 8.46 3.62 4.93
C ARG A 50 7.03 3.95 4.51
N ARG A 51 6.06 3.31 5.15
CA ARG A 51 4.61 3.49 4.92
C ARG A 51 4.23 3.40 3.44
N PRO A 52 4.64 2.34 2.71
CA PRO A 52 4.23 2.17 1.32
C PRO A 52 2.70 2.03 1.23
N LEU A 53 2.08 2.53 0.16
CA LEU A 53 0.67 2.25 -0.10
C LEU A 53 0.52 0.76 -0.40
N ARG A 54 -0.37 0.08 0.30
CA ARG A 54 -0.79 -1.28 -0.01
C ARG A 54 -2.07 -1.26 -0.85
N SER A 55 -1.90 -1.43 -2.15
CA SER A 55 -2.97 -1.43 -3.14
C SER A 55 -2.69 -2.50 -4.18
N ARG A 56 -3.68 -2.87 -4.99
CA ARG A 56 -3.46 -3.84 -6.08
C ARG A 56 -2.28 -3.43 -6.98
N ASP A 57 -2.21 -2.18 -7.38
CA ASP A 57 -1.16 -1.68 -8.29
C ASP A 57 0.25 -1.73 -7.68
N THR A 58 0.37 -1.43 -6.38
CA THR A 58 1.67 -1.41 -5.70
C THR A 58 2.16 -2.82 -5.36
N LEU A 59 1.24 -3.73 -5.04
CA LEU A 59 1.54 -5.14 -4.86
C LEU A 59 1.96 -5.78 -6.19
N LEU A 60 1.25 -5.50 -7.29
CA LEU A 60 1.64 -5.97 -8.64
C LEU A 60 3.02 -5.45 -9.05
N MET A 61 3.36 -4.20 -8.72
CA MET A 61 4.71 -3.66 -8.94
C MET A 61 5.76 -4.42 -8.12
N ALA A 62 5.51 -4.65 -6.83
CA ALA A 62 6.42 -5.41 -5.98
C ALA A 62 6.62 -6.84 -6.50
N ASP A 63 5.55 -7.51 -6.92
CA ASP A 63 5.62 -8.87 -7.47
C ASP A 63 6.38 -8.92 -8.80
N ALA A 64 6.21 -7.92 -9.67
CA ALA A 64 6.99 -7.80 -10.90
C ALA A 64 8.49 -7.63 -10.61
N LEU A 65 8.86 -6.80 -9.64
CA LEU A 65 10.25 -6.62 -9.21
C LEU A 65 10.82 -7.91 -8.60
N ARG A 66 10.04 -8.62 -7.78
CA ARG A 66 10.41 -9.95 -7.26
C ARG A 66 10.66 -10.95 -8.37
N ALA A 67 9.81 -10.98 -9.40
CA ALA A 67 9.99 -11.84 -10.56
C ALA A 67 11.27 -11.51 -11.37
N MET A 68 11.76 -10.28 -11.28
CA MET A 68 13.04 -9.85 -11.86
C MET A 68 14.24 -10.07 -10.92
N GLY A 69 14.05 -10.70 -9.76
CA GLY A 69 15.13 -11.06 -8.83
C GLY A 69 15.38 -10.06 -7.70
N VAL A 70 14.59 -8.99 -7.58
CA VAL A 70 14.71 -8.01 -6.48
C VAL A 70 14.13 -8.62 -5.19
N GLY A 71 14.88 -8.59 -4.10
CA GLY A 71 14.37 -8.98 -2.79
C GLY A 71 13.44 -7.89 -2.22
N ILE A 72 12.21 -8.25 -1.83
CA ILE A 72 11.28 -7.33 -1.17
C ILE A 72 10.68 -8.00 0.07
N GLU A 73 11.15 -7.57 1.24
CA GLU A 73 10.73 -8.08 2.55
C GLU A 73 9.75 -7.08 3.20
N GLU A 74 8.53 -7.52 3.50
CA GLU A 74 7.49 -6.67 4.09
C GLU A 74 7.49 -6.81 5.61
N THR A 75 7.71 -5.72 6.35
CA THR A 75 7.53 -5.70 7.80
C THR A 75 6.15 -5.14 8.12
N VAL A 76 5.24 -6.03 8.53
CA VAL A 76 3.91 -5.63 8.98
C VAL A 76 3.98 -5.44 10.49
N SER A 77 4.03 -4.18 10.93
CA SER A 77 3.77 -3.88 12.34
C SER A 77 2.26 -3.84 12.56
N SER A 78 1.73 -4.83 13.28
CA SER A 78 0.31 -4.89 13.61
C SER A 78 -0.03 -3.78 14.62
N SER A 79 -0.68 -2.72 14.16
CA SER A 79 -1.39 -1.79 15.03
C SER A 79 -2.89 -1.87 14.74
N SER A 80 -3.51 -2.96 15.19
CA SER A 80 -4.97 -3.02 15.34
C SER A 80 -5.40 -2.13 16.50
N ALA A 81 -5.48 -0.82 16.28
CA ALA A 81 -6.08 0.11 17.23
C ALA A 81 -7.34 0.74 16.61
N SER A 82 -8.44 -0.01 16.66
CA SER A 82 -9.80 0.53 16.51
C SER A 82 -10.22 1.18 17.84
N SER A 83 -9.57 2.28 18.22
CA SER A 83 -9.99 3.11 19.36
C SER A 83 -9.71 4.58 19.05
N PRO A 84 -10.67 5.50 19.26
CA PRO A 84 -10.42 6.92 19.11
C PRO A 84 -9.66 7.42 20.34
N SER A 85 -8.34 7.23 20.36
CA SER A 85 -7.47 7.80 21.39
C SER A 85 -6.83 9.06 20.86
N VAL A 86 -7.20 10.19 21.46
CA VAL A 86 -6.49 11.46 21.32
C VAL A 86 -5.04 11.23 21.78
N ALA A 87 -4.07 11.62 20.96
CA ALA A 87 -2.62 11.52 21.19
C ALA A 87 -2.01 10.09 21.16
N ALA A 88 -2.09 9.41 20.02
CA ALA A 88 -1.07 8.41 19.69
C ALA A 88 0.21 9.12 19.23
N SER A 89 1.34 8.89 19.90
CA SER A 89 2.65 9.35 19.44
C SER A 89 2.93 8.83 18.02
N PRO A 90 3.37 9.68 17.07
CA PRO A 90 3.40 9.37 15.63
C PRO A 90 4.41 8.28 15.20
N ASP A 91 5.23 7.79 16.14
CA ASP A 91 6.46 7.05 15.84
C ASP A 91 6.41 5.54 16.17
N SER A 92 5.28 4.99 16.62
CA SER A 92 5.24 3.56 16.97
C SER A 92 4.66 2.69 15.85
N SER A 93 5.56 2.21 14.99
CA SER A 93 5.41 1.02 14.13
C SER A 93 4.53 1.19 12.86
N GLY A 94 5.07 1.88 11.86
CA GLY A 94 4.51 1.89 10.50
C GLY A 94 5.05 0.74 9.66
N GLU A 95 4.23 0.20 8.76
CA GLU A 95 4.68 -0.75 7.73
C GLU A 95 5.93 -0.24 7.01
N ALA A 96 6.93 -1.10 6.85
CA ALA A 96 8.13 -0.77 6.09
C ALA A 96 8.54 -1.95 5.21
N TRP A 97 8.92 -1.68 3.96
CA TRP A 97 9.41 -2.71 3.05
C TRP A 97 10.90 -2.53 2.82
N ARG A 98 11.67 -3.58 3.05
CA ARG A 98 13.08 -3.64 2.72
C ARG A 98 13.24 -4.11 1.29
N VAL A 99 13.89 -3.30 0.47
CA VAL A 99 14.17 -3.60 -0.93
C VAL A 99 15.66 -3.91 -1.06
N ILE A 100 15.97 -5.06 -1.64
CA ILE A 100 17.32 -5.59 -1.84
C ILE A 100 17.53 -5.68 -3.36
N PRO A 101 18.31 -4.76 -3.96
CA PRO A 101 18.62 -4.79 -5.38
C PRO A 101 19.17 -6.15 -5.82
N ALA A 102 18.75 -6.63 -7.00
CA ALA A 102 19.42 -7.76 -7.64
C ALA A 102 20.81 -7.28 -8.09
N GLY A 103 21.87 -8.05 -7.83
CA GLY A 103 23.21 -7.73 -8.31
C GLY A 103 23.20 -7.50 -9.82
N LEU A 104 23.82 -6.42 -10.29
CA LEU A 104 24.00 -6.18 -11.73
C LEU A 104 24.99 -7.23 -12.25
N HIS A 105 24.48 -8.22 -12.98
CA HIS A 105 25.28 -9.19 -13.72
C HIS A 105 25.72 -8.61 -15.07
#